data_AF-A0A9P0B7Y2-F1
#
_entry.id   AF-A0A9P0B7Y2-F1
#
_cell.length_a   1.000
_cell.length_b   1.000
_cell.length_c   1.000
_cell.angle_alpha   90.00
_cell.angle_beta   90.00
_cell.angle_gamma   90.00
#
_symmetry.space_group_name_H-M   'P 1'
#
loop_
_entity.id
_entity.type
_entity.pdbx_description
1 polymer ?
#
loop_
_entity_poly.entity_id
_entity_poly.type
_entity_poly.pdbx_seq_one_letter_code
_entity_poly.pdbx_strand_id
1 'polypeptide(L)'
;MTEEEVALFRRREMDSSVVLPKNIVYLFVSNKEVDSFNDARLESYETERAESIAVDVVKGSCTDKVKEDLLRRARELPKQDCMGLMFVLKLQVDAKDIVSININTNDGIVNGAAGFLRKIDYDDQKRPRLPWMEKSRNHWVRCDDISAQADFDNTLKDVYLMFLEKLS
;
A
#
# COMPACT_ATOMS: atom_id res chain seq x y z
N MET A 1 1.34 30.12 -18.24
CA MET A 1 -0.08 29.76 -18.13
C MET A 1 -0.89 30.99 -18.47
N THR A 2 -1.73 30.94 -19.50
CA THR A 2 -2.55 32.06 -19.95
C THR A 2 -3.91 32.06 -19.24
N GLU A 3 -4.62 33.19 -19.27
CA GLU A 3 -5.96 33.28 -18.67
C GLU A 3 -6.97 32.32 -19.33
N GLU A 4 -6.79 32.06 -20.63
CA GLU A 4 -7.59 31.10 -21.40
C GLU A 4 -7.38 29.66 -20.93
N GLU A 5 -6.12 29.29 -20.63
CA GLU A 5 -5.77 27.97 -20.08
C GLU A 5 -6.37 27.79 -18.67
N VAL A 6 -6.30 28.82 -17.83
CA VAL A 6 -6.92 28.79 -16.49
C VAL A 6 -8.43 28.64 -16.59
N ALA A 7 -9.08 29.38 -17.49
CA ALA A 7 -10.53 29.27 -17.73
C ALA A 7 -10.93 27.87 -18.21
N LEU A 8 -10.07 27.21 -19.00
CA LEU A 8 -10.29 25.84 -19.46
C LEU A 8 -10.26 24.82 -18.32
N PHE A 9 -9.38 24.98 -17.33
CA PHE A 9 -9.36 24.11 -16.14
C PHE A 9 -10.57 24.36 -15.22
N ARG A 10 -10.91 25.62 -14.96
CA ARG A 10 -12.06 25.98 -14.11
C ARG A 10 -13.39 25.43 -14.61
N ARG A 11 -13.57 25.32 -15.93
CA ARG A 11 -14.77 24.70 -16.54
C ARG A 11 -14.92 23.20 -16.22
N ARG A 12 -13.87 22.53 -15.77
CA ARG A 12 -13.87 21.12 -15.36
C ARG A 12 -14.02 20.94 -13.85
N GLU A 13 -14.06 22.02 -13.08
CA GLU A 13 -14.40 21.95 -11.67
C GLU A 13 -15.84 21.45 -11.55
N MET A 14 -16.03 20.45 -10.70
CA MET A 14 -17.33 19.84 -10.46
C MET A 14 -17.76 20.14 -9.04
N ASP A 15 -19.07 20.30 -8.85
CA ASP A 15 -19.65 20.43 -7.52
C ASP A 15 -19.49 19.14 -6.71
N SER A 16 -19.36 19.27 -5.39
CA SER A 16 -19.18 18.13 -4.48
C SER A 16 -20.39 17.19 -4.42
N SER A 17 -21.57 17.63 -4.91
CA SER A 17 -22.78 16.82 -5.02
C SER A 17 -22.74 15.81 -6.18
N VAL A 18 -21.78 15.91 -7.11
CA VAL A 18 -21.76 15.01 -8.25
C VAL A 18 -21.31 13.61 -7.85
N VAL A 19 -22.12 12.61 -8.19
CA VAL A 19 -21.80 11.19 -7.97
C VAL A 19 -20.65 10.78 -8.88
N LEU A 20 -19.50 10.52 -8.27
CA LEU A 20 -18.30 10.06 -8.94
C LEU A 20 -18.37 8.54 -9.23
N PRO A 21 -17.93 8.09 -10.42
CA PRO A 21 -17.68 6.68 -10.69
C PRO A 21 -16.86 5.98 -9.59
N LYS A 22 -17.19 4.72 -9.29
CA LYS A 22 -16.58 3.95 -8.20
C LYS A 22 -15.05 3.76 -8.31
N ASN A 23 -14.49 3.86 -9.51
CA ASN A 23 -13.09 3.52 -9.80
C ASN A 23 -12.23 4.74 -10.19
N ILE A 24 -12.44 5.88 -9.55
CA ILE A 24 -11.66 7.10 -9.79
C ILE A 24 -10.31 7.05 -9.07
N VAL A 25 -9.33 7.72 -9.65
CA VAL A 25 -8.05 8.06 -9.01
C VAL A 25 -8.15 9.50 -8.54
N TYR A 26 -7.87 9.73 -7.25
CA TYR A 26 -7.81 11.05 -6.66
C TYR A 26 -6.36 11.49 -6.60
N LEU A 27 -6.07 12.69 -7.09
CA LEU A 27 -4.76 13.30 -7.04
C LEU A 27 -4.77 14.41 -5.98
N PHE A 28 -3.77 14.40 -5.11
CA PHE A 28 -3.61 15.36 -4.03
C PHE A 28 -2.24 16.03 -4.13
N VAL A 29 -2.11 17.20 -3.50
CA VAL A 29 -0.86 17.97 -3.53
C VAL A 29 0.17 17.38 -2.58
N SER A 30 -0.26 16.67 -1.53
CA SER A 30 0.64 16.10 -0.52
C SER A 30 0.25 14.68 -0.07
N ASN A 31 1.25 13.90 0.34
CA ASN A 31 1.04 12.55 0.88
C ASN A 31 0.20 12.56 2.17
N LYS A 32 0.23 13.65 2.94
CA LYS A 32 -0.61 13.79 4.14
C LYS A 32 -2.09 13.83 3.79
N GLU A 33 -2.44 14.52 2.71
CA GLU A 33 -3.82 14.56 2.21
C GLU A 33 -4.24 13.22 1.63
N VAL A 34 -3.33 12.54 0.90
CA VAL A 34 -3.54 11.16 0.42
C VAL A 34 -3.84 10.23 1.60
N ASP A 35 -2.99 10.24 2.63
CA ASP A 35 -3.15 9.40 3.82
C ASP A 35 -4.48 9.66 4.51
N SER A 36 -4.83 10.93 4.72
CA SER A 36 -6.09 11.30 5.38
C SER A 36 -7.32 10.89 4.57
N PHE A 37 -7.27 11.04 3.25
CA PHE A 37 -8.34 10.61 2.35
C PHE A 37 -8.48 9.09 2.34
N ASN A 38 -7.35 8.37 2.25
CA ASN A 38 -7.33 6.91 2.24
C ASN A 38 -7.85 6.34 3.56
N ASP A 39 -7.45 6.89 4.70
CA ASP A 39 -7.96 6.48 6.02
C ASP A 39 -9.49 6.65 6.10
N ALA A 40 -10.01 7.83 5.76
CA ALA A 40 -11.45 8.07 5.74
C ALA A 40 -12.18 7.17 4.74
N ARG A 41 -11.54 6.87 3.60
CA ARG A 41 -12.11 5.97 2.59
C ARG A 41 -12.17 4.54 3.09
N LEU A 42 -11.12 4.04 3.74
CA LEU A 42 -11.09 2.71 4.34
C LEU A 42 -12.14 2.57 5.44
N GLU A 43 -12.32 3.60 6.28
CA GLU A 43 -13.36 3.63 7.32
C GLU A 43 -14.79 3.57 6.77
N SER A 44 -15.00 3.97 5.50
CA SER A 44 -16.31 3.89 4.86
C SER A 44 -16.68 2.49 4.36
N TYR A 45 -15.75 1.54 4.34
CA TYR A 45 -16.04 0.15 3.95
C TYR A 45 -16.59 -0.64 5.13
N GLU A 46 -17.67 -1.39 4.89
CA GLU A 46 -18.28 -2.31 5.86
C GLU A 46 -17.84 -3.77 5.62
N THR A 47 -16.69 -3.97 5.00
CA THR A 47 -16.16 -5.29 4.61
C THR A 47 -15.16 -5.83 5.65
N GLU A 48 -14.64 -7.03 5.40
CA GLU A 48 -13.58 -7.62 6.22
C GLU A 48 -12.34 -6.73 6.23
N ARG A 49 -11.72 -6.60 7.42
CA ARG A 49 -10.55 -5.77 7.64
C ARG A 49 -9.51 -6.45 8.53
N ALA A 50 -8.24 -6.18 8.26
CA ALA A 50 -7.12 -6.64 9.06
C ALA A 50 -5.99 -5.61 9.10
N GLU A 51 -5.13 -5.72 10.10
CA GLU A 51 -3.89 -4.96 10.17
C GLU A 51 -2.71 -5.92 10.01
N SER A 52 -1.86 -5.63 9.03
CA SER A 52 -0.57 -6.28 8.85
C SER A 52 0.52 -5.42 9.49
N ILE A 53 1.16 -5.93 10.54
CA ILE A 53 2.20 -5.23 11.29
C ILE A 53 3.57 -5.68 10.79
N ALA A 54 4.44 -4.73 10.49
CA ALA A 54 5.79 -5.00 10.03
C ALA A 54 6.64 -5.68 11.13
N VAL A 55 7.50 -6.61 10.72
CA VAL A 55 8.43 -7.31 11.61
C VAL A 55 9.85 -6.90 11.25
N ASP A 56 10.43 -6.03 12.07
CA ASP A 56 11.81 -5.57 11.93
C ASP A 56 12.78 -6.43 12.72
N VAL A 57 13.97 -6.68 12.14
CA VAL A 57 15.04 -7.47 12.77
C VAL A 57 16.36 -6.72 12.67
N VAL A 58 17.06 -6.58 13.80
CA VAL A 58 18.42 -6.01 13.82
C VAL A 58 19.42 -7.10 13.46
N LYS A 59 20.13 -6.92 12.34
CA LYS A 59 21.28 -7.78 11.98
C LYS A 59 22.57 -7.21 12.58
N GLY A 60 23.42 -8.09 13.10
CA GLY A 60 24.73 -7.75 13.68
C GLY A 60 24.83 -7.90 15.20
N SER A 61 26.04 -7.69 15.72
CA SER A 61 26.37 -7.87 17.13
C SER A 61 26.20 -6.57 17.90
N CYS A 62 25.20 -6.50 18.78
CA CYS A 62 24.99 -5.41 19.72
C CYS A 62 24.28 -5.91 20.98
N THR A 63 24.26 -5.09 22.03
CA THR A 63 23.57 -5.40 23.28
C THR A 63 22.06 -5.34 23.10
N ASP A 64 21.30 -6.05 23.92
CA ASP A 64 19.84 -6.10 23.80
C ASP A 64 19.18 -4.72 23.94
N LYS A 65 19.72 -3.88 24.84
CA LYS A 65 19.29 -2.48 24.97
C LYS A 65 19.43 -1.69 23.66
N VAL A 66 20.55 -1.86 22.96
CA VAL A 66 20.78 -1.18 21.68
C VAL A 66 19.84 -1.73 20.60
N LYS A 67 19.58 -3.05 20.59
CA LYS A 67 18.60 -3.65 19.67
C LYS A 67 17.20 -3.08 19.88
N GLU A 68 16.74 -3.01 21.14
CA GLU A 68 15.43 -2.46 21.49
C GLU A 68 15.30 -0.98 21.07
N ASP A 69 16.34 -0.18 21.32
CA ASP A 69 16.36 1.22 20.92
C ASP A 69 16.33 1.40 19.39
N LEU A 70 17.03 0.54 18.63
CA LEU A 70 17.01 0.55 17.16
C LEU A 70 15.64 0.14 16.61
N LEU A 71 15.06 -0.94 17.13
CA LEU A 71 13.73 -1.40 16.72
C LEU A 71 12.66 -0.37 17.04
N ARG A 72 12.73 0.30 18.20
CA ARG A 72 11.80 1.39 18.53
C ARG A 72 11.88 2.52 17.52
N ARG A 73 13.09 2.96 17.18
CA ARG A 73 13.30 4.03 16.18
C ARG A 73 12.84 3.64 14.78
N ALA A 74 13.06 2.39 14.37
CA ALA A 74 12.63 1.90 13.07
C ALA A 74 11.11 2.04 12.86
N ARG A 75 10.32 1.79 13.91
CA ARG A 75 8.85 1.95 13.90
C ARG A 75 8.39 3.40 13.72
N GLU A 76 9.22 4.35 14.10
CA GLU A 76 8.93 5.79 14.05
C GLU A 76 9.45 6.45 12.77
N LEU A 77 10.14 5.70 11.91
CA LEU A 77 10.65 6.23 10.64
C LEU A 77 9.49 6.66 9.73
N PRO A 78 9.62 7.79 9.02
CA PRO A 78 8.64 8.18 8.03
C PRO A 78 8.64 7.16 6.89
N LYS A 79 7.46 6.91 6.30
CA LYS A 79 7.29 5.95 5.19
C LYS A 79 8.30 6.17 4.04
N GLN A 80 8.69 7.42 3.80
CA GLN A 80 9.65 7.81 2.76
C GLN A 80 11.03 7.17 2.95
N ASP A 81 11.45 6.98 4.21
CA ASP A 81 12.71 6.34 4.58
C ASP A 81 12.58 4.80 4.56
N CYS A 82 11.35 4.30 4.49
CA CYS A 82 11.00 2.87 4.45
C CYS A 82 10.59 2.41 3.04
N MET A 83 11.09 3.06 1.98
CA MET A 83 10.70 2.76 0.57
C MET A 83 9.18 2.85 0.32
N GLY A 84 8.49 3.71 1.06
CA GLY A 84 7.04 3.84 1.00
C GLY A 84 6.29 2.73 1.75
N LEU A 85 6.97 1.89 2.55
CA LEU A 85 6.37 0.84 3.38
C LEU A 85 5.94 1.38 4.75
N MET A 86 4.85 0.81 5.29
CA MET A 86 4.19 1.25 6.51
C MET A 86 4.44 0.21 7.57
N PHE A 87 4.68 0.68 8.80
CA PHE A 87 4.80 -0.21 9.94
C PHE A 87 3.48 -0.94 10.24
N VAL A 88 2.32 -0.29 10.05
CA VAL A 88 1.00 -0.91 10.15
C VAL A 88 0.26 -0.70 8.84
N LEU A 89 0.00 -1.76 8.09
CA LEU A 89 -0.77 -1.73 6.86
C LEU A 89 -2.22 -2.15 7.14
N LYS A 90 -3.16 -1.25 6.86
CA LYS A 90 -4.60 -1.52 6.93
C LYS A 90 -5.04 -2.21 5.64
N LEU A 91 -5.57 -3.42 5.76
CA LEU A 91 -6.14 -4.21 4.67
C LEU A 91 -7.66 -4.23 4.81
N GLN A 92 -8.36 -3.96 3.71
CA GLN A 92 -9.82 -3.91 3.68
C GLN A 92 -10.33 -4.53 2.38
N VAL A 93 -11.16 -5.57 2.48
CA VAL A 93 -11.71 -6.23 1.29
C VAL A 93 -12.53 -5.23 0.46
N ASP A 94 -12.44 -5.33 -0.86
CA ASP A 94 -12.98 -4.42 -1.87
C ASP A 94 -12.35 -3.00 -1.90
N ALA A 95 -11.36 -2.72 -1.05
CA ALA A 95 -10.52 -1.55 -1.24
C ALA A 95 -9.63 -1.73 -2.47
N LYS A 96 -9.38 -0.62 -3.16
CA LYS A 96 -8.50 -0.58 -4.33
C LYS A 96 -7.08 -0.37 -3.83
N ASP A 97 -6.15 -1.29 -4.07
CA ASP A 97 -4.76 -1.19 -3.65
C ASP A 97 -3.80 -1.03 -4.84
N ILE A 98 -2.57 -0.63 -4.56
CA ILE A 98 -1.45 -0.58 -5.52
C ILE A 98 -0.28 -1.39 -4.95
N VAL A 99 0.43 -2.09 -5.82
CA VAL A 99 1.69 -2.76 -5.49
C VAL A 99 2.83 -1.75 -5.55
N SER A 100 3.61 -1.62 -4.48
CA SER A 100 4.73 -0.66 -4.39
C SER A 100 6.10 -1.24 -4.78
N ILE A 101 6.19 -2.57 -4.96
CA ILE A 101 7.44 -3.28 -5.27
C ILE A 101 7.25 -4.25 -6.44
N ASN A 102 8.34 -4.58 -7.14
CA ASN A 102 8.28 -5.66 -8.13
C ASN A 102 8.30 -7.00 -7.40
N ILE A 103 7.24 -7.79 -7.57
CA ILE A 103 7.09 -9.12 -6.98
C ILE A 103 7.41 -10.16 -8.05
N ASN A 104 6.60 -10.18 -9.10
CA ASN A 104 6.77 -11.07 -10.24
C ASN A 104 6.48 -10.28 -11.52
N THR A 105 7.55 -9.93 -12.23
CA THR A 105 7.47 -9.14 -13.47
C THR A 105 6.89 -9.93 -14.63
N ASN A 106 7.02 -11.26 -14.64
CA ASN A 106 6.47 -12.13 -15.67
C ASN A 106 4.93 -12.18 -15.58
N ASP A 107 4.40 -12.20 -14.36
CA ASP A 107 2.95 -12.21 -14.08
C ASP A 107 2.36 -10.79 -13.89
N GLY A 108 3.15 -9.75 -14.23
CA GLY A 108 2.71 -8.35 -14.18
C GLY A 108 2.44 -7.83 -12.77
N ILE A 109 2.93 -8.48 -11.72
CA ILE A 109 2.95 -7.99 -10.33
C ILE A 109 4.16 -7.08 -10.15
N VAL A 110 4.03 -5.90 -10.73
CA VAL A 110 5.06 -4.86 -10.77
C VAL A 110 4.66 -3.67 -9.90
N ASN A 111 5.63 -2.84 -9.56
CA ASN A 111 5.39 -1.55 -8.94
C ASN A 111 4.40 -0.73 -9.81
N GLY A 112 3.37 -0.17 -9.18
CA GLY A 112 2.29 0.57 -9.83
C GLY A 112 1.11 -0.31 -10.27
N ALA A 113 1.19 -1.63 -10.14
CA ALA A 113 0.06 -2.49 -10.46
C ALA A 113 -1.08 -2.26 -9.47
N ALA A 114 -2.21 -1.76 -9.97
CA ALA A 114 -3.40 -1.52 -9.18
C ALA A 114 -4.41 -2.68 -9.27
N GLY A 115 -5.13 -2.94 -8.18
CA GLY A 115 -6.15 -3.97 -8.12
C GLY A 115 -7.12 -3.75 -6.97
N PHE A 116 -8.06 -4.68 -6.78
CA PHE A 116 -8.92 -4.69 -5.59
C PHE A 116 -8.54 -5.86 -4.70
N LEU A 117 -8.43 -5.61 -3.40
CA LEU A 117 -8.26 -6.67 -2.41
C LEU A 117 -9.55 -7.48 -2.33
N ARG A 118 -9.52 -8.78 -2.59
CA ARG A 118 -10.73 -9.62 -2.57
C ARG A 118 -10.81 -10.57 -1.40
N LYS A 119 -9.66 -10.91 -0.81
CA LYS A 119 -9.57 -11.87 0.28
C LYS A 119 -8.29 -11.64 1.07
N ILE A 120 -8.38 -11.85 2.37
CA ILE A 120 -7.25 -11.85 3.29
C ILE A 120 -7.07 -13.29 3.79
N ASP A 121 -5.90 -13.88 3.55
CA ASP A 121 -5.53 -15.14 4.19
C ASP A 121 -4.84 -14.87 5.52
N TYR A 122 -5.13 -15.69 6.51
CA TYR A 122 -4.53 -15.62 7.84
C TYR A 122 -3.71 -16.86 8.14
N ASP A 123 -2.73 -16.69 9.01
CA ASP A 123 -2.02 -17.81 9.61
C ASP A 123 -2.72 -18.40 10.84
N ASP A 124 -2.12 -19.44 11.41
CA ASP A 124 -2.64 -20.11 12.62
C ASP A 124 -2.77 -19.17 13.83
N GLN A 125 -2.04 -18.04 13.81
CA GLN A 125 -2.08 -17.00 14.84
C GLN A 125 -3.00 -15.84 14.46
N LYS A 126 -3.82 -16.00 13.41
CA LYS A 126 -4.73 -14.99 12.85
C LYS A 126 -4.03 -13.72 12.38
N ARG A 127 -2.75 -13.81 11.99
CA ARG A 127 -2.05 -12.70 11.35
C ARG A 127 -2.30 -12.73 9.85
N PRO A 128 -2.63 -11.60 9.21
CA PRO A 128 -2.81 -11.55 7.77
C PRO A 128 -1.49 -11.87 7.08
N ARG A 129 -1.48 -12.83 6.15
CA ARG A 129 -0.29 -13.22 5.39
C ARG A 129 -0.33 -12.72 3.96
N LEU A 130 -1.45 -12.97 3.28
CA LEU A 130 -1.49 -12.88 1.83
C LEU A 130 -2.78 -12.22 1.36
N PRO A 131 -2.68 -11.01 0.77
CA PRO A 131 -3.79 -10.41 0.07
C PRO A 131 -3.97 -11.06 -1.31
N TRP A 132 -5.21 -11.39 -1.66
CA TRP A 132 -5.58 -11.76 -3.01
C TRP A 132 -6.04 -10.51 -3.77
N MET A 133 -5.39 -10.20 -4.89
CA MET A 133 -5.77 -9.05 -5.69
C MET A 133 -6.38 -9.46 -7.02
N GLU A 134 -7.44 -8.74 -7.40
CA GLU A 134 -8.01 -8.80 -8.73
C GLU A 134 -7.49 -7.64 -9.58
N LYS A 135 -6.79 -7.98 -10.68
CA LYS A 135 -6.42 -7.03 -11.74
C LYS A 135 -7.45 -7.16 -12.85
N SER A 136 -8.01 -6.04 -13.32
CA SER A 136 -9.14 -5.94 -14.26
C SER A 136 -9.34 -7.12 -15.23
N ARG A 137 -10.58 -7.64 -15.31
CA ARG A 137 -11.04 -8.83 -16.09
C ARG A 137 -10.57 -10.19 -15.52
N ASN A 138 -11.03 -10.51 -14.30
CA ASN A 138 -11.03 -11.86 -13.73
C ASN A 138 -9.65 -12.54 -13.59
N HIS A 139 -8.54 -11.80 -13.62
CA HIS A 139 -7.24 -12.36 -13.27
C HIS A 139 -7.00 -12.21 -11.76
N TRP A 140 -7.09 -13.34 -11.08
CA TRP A 140 -6.79 -13.50 -9.67
C TRP A 140 -5.31 -13.74 -9.54
N VAL A 141 -4.63 -12.88 -8.80
CA VAL A 141 -3.23 -13.09 -8.49
C VAL A 141 -3.10 -13.20 -7.00
N ARG A 142 -2.67 -14.37 -6.55
CA ARG A 142 -2.15 -14.52 -5.20
C ARG A 142 -0.84 -13.76 -5.18
N CYS A 143 -0.65 -12.86 -4.22
CA CYS A 143 0.65 -12.21 -4.02
C CYS A 143 1.64 -13.21 -3.41
N ASP A 144 1.89 -14.31 -4.12
CA ASP A 144 2.79 -15.39 -3.79
C ASP A 144 3.85 -15.42 -4.88
N ASP A 145 4.94 -14.69 -4.67
CA ASP A 145 6.24 -14.98 -5.29
C ASP A 145 7.29 -13.98 -4.79
N ILE A 146 7.61 -14.03 -3.49
CA ILE A 146 8.87 -13.45 -2.98
C ILE A 146 9.64 -14.54 -2.22
N SER A 147 9.90 -15.66 -2.91
CA SER A 147 10.87 -16.66 -2.43
C SER A 147 11.96 -16.99 -3.44
N ALA A 148 11.98 -16.39 -4.64
CA ALA A 148 12.86 -16.88 -5.71
C ALA A 148 13.82 -15.85 -6.34
N GLN A 149 13.84 -14.57 -5.93
CA GLN A 149 14.79 -13.61 -6.56
C GLN A 149 15.27 -12.45 -5.69
N ALA A 150 15.23 -12.62 -4.36
CA ALA A 150 16.08 -11.83 -3.48
C ALA A 150 17.07 -12.80 -2.81
N ASP A 151 18.29 -12.87 -3.33
CA ASP A 151 19.47 -13.40 -2.62
C ASP A 151 19.86 -12.50 -1.42
N PHE A 152 18.85 -12.06 -0.67
CA PHE A 152 18.97 -11.45 0.64
C PHE A 152 18.33 -12.41 1.65
N ASP A 153 19.06 -13.47 1.97
CA ASP A 153 19.09 -14.07 3.30
C ASP A 153 17.71 -14.18 3.99
N ASN A 154 16.82 -14.96 3.36
CA ASN A 154 15.78 -15.78 3.97
C ASN A 154 14.99 -15.23 5.20
N THR A 155 14.54 -13.97 5.16
CA THR A 155 13.76 -13.38 6.29
C THR A 155 12.62 -12.42 5.95
N LEU A 156 12.20 -12.23 4.69
CA LEU A 156 11.00 -11.42 4.39
C LEU A 156 9.82 -12.32 4.05
N LYS A 157 8.97 -12.59 5.08
CA LYS A 157 7.81 -13.47 4.95
C LYS A 157 6.49 -12.78 4.64
N ASP A 158 6.43 -11.46 4.57
CA ASP A 158 5.16 -10.75 4.42
C ASP A 158 5.23 -9.77 3.25
N VAL A 159 4.30 -9.95 2.32
CA VAL A 159 4.14 -9.11 1.13
C VAL A 159 3.30 -7.89 1.51
N TYR A 160 3.90 -6.70 1.43
CA TYR A 160 3.22 -5.45 1.77
C TYR A 160 2.68 -4.78 0.49
N LEU A 161 1.36 -4.61 0.42
CA LEU A 161 0.66 -3.79 -0.58
C LEU A 161 0.61 -2.34 -0.10
N MET A 162 0.86 -1.36 -0.96
CA MET A 162 0.56 0.03 -0.63
C MET A 162 0.54 1.01 -1.80
N PHE A 163 -0.29 2.03 -1.62
CA PHE A 163 -0.58 3.17 -2.50
C PHE A 163 0.64 4.07 -2.79
N LEU A 164 0.84 4.40 -4.07
CA LEU A 164 1.73 5.45 -4.58
C LEU A 164 1.07 6.84 -4.38
N GLU A 165 1.80 7.96 -4.27
CA GLU A 165 2.81 8.43 -5.21
C GLU A 165 3.99 9.21 -4.62
N LYS A 166 5.08 9.14 -5.39
CA LYS A 166 6.14 10.13 -5.46
C LYS A 166 5.96 10.85 -6.81
N LEU A 167 5.73 12.16 -6.79
CA LEU A 167 6.04 13.05 -7.92
C LEU A 167 6.78 14.27 -7.37
N SER A 168 8.08 14.28 -7.66
CA SER A 168 9.13 15.32 -7.52
C SER A 168 8.97 16.40 -6.46
#